data_AF-A0A4Q1B552-F1
#
_entry.id   AF-A0A4Q1B552-F1
#
_cell.length_a   1.000
_cell.length_b   1.000
_cell.length_c   1.000
_cell.angle_alpha   90.00
_cell.angle_beta   90.00
_cell.angle_gamma   90.00
#
_symmetry.space_group_name_H-M   'P 1'
#
loop_
_entity.id
_entity.type
_entity.pdbx_description
1 polymer ?
#
loop_
_entity_poly.entity_id
_entity_poly.type
_entity_poly.pdbx_seq_one_letter_code
_entity_poly.pdbx_strand_id
1 'polypeptide(L)'
;MSVKEINLKEHGNFIYGTLDGVDFVPSGVIRENNQAYSASVKLKFIMKSTVVKEINGTQIPTIRANSQIIKIECKDEELPALALKYNDLVGKDLLINYGGRDGDTFKLQNEKDIINIK
;
A
#
# COMPACT_ATOMS: atom_id res chain seq x y z
N MET A 1 12.31 1.47 15.59
CA MET A 1 12.46 0.20 14.87
C MET A 1 13.49 0.42 13.78
N SER A 2 14.48 -0.46 13.64
CA SER A 2 15.45 -0.39 12.54
C SER A 2 14.83 -0.99 11.28
N VAL A 3 14.84 -0.24 10.18
CA VAL A 3 14.39 -0.74 8.87
C VAL A 3 15.28 -1.92 8.48
N LYS A 4 14.67 -3.05 8.13
CA LYS A 4 15.42 -4.25 7.70
C LYS A 4 15.90 -4.08 6.26
N GLU A 5 17.10 -4.55 5.98
CA GLU A 5 17.65 -4.63 4.64
C GLU A 5 16.92 -5.70 3.82
N ILE A 6 16.62 -5.40 2.55
CA ILE A 6 15.88 -6.27 1.64
C ILE A 6 16.79 -6.67 0.49
N ASN A 7 16.92 -7.98 0.26
CA ASN A 7 17.62 -8.54 -0.89
C ASN A 7 16.60 -9.07 -1.90
N LEU A 8 16.43 -8.36 -3.02
CA LEU A 8 15.53 -8.75 -4.11
C LEU A 8 16.28 -9.62 -5.14
N LYS A 9 15.63 -10.68 -5.62
CA LYS A 9 16.18 -11.55 -6.68
C LYS A 9 15.74 -11.16 -8.09
N GLU A 10 14.64 -10.44 -8.19
CA GLU A 10 13.98 -10.08 -9.45
C GLU A 10 13.44 -8.66 -9.38
N HIS A 11 13.33 -8.01 -10.54
CA HIS A 11 12.68 -6.71 -10.66
C HIS A 11 11.15 -6.85 -10.59
N GLY A 12 10.48 -5.81 -10.10
CA GLY A 12 9.03 -5.81 -9.96
C GLY A 12 8.52 -4.56 -9.26
N ASN A 13 7.21 -4.50 -9.06
CA ASN A 13 6.59 -3.42 -8.31
C ASN A 13 6.45 -3.84 -6.84
N PHE A 14 7.05 -3.08 -5.95
CA PHE A 14 7.05 -3.39 -4.53
C PHE A 14 6.51 -2.25 -3.69
N ILE A 15 5.72 -2.59 -2.68
CA ILE A 15 5.51 -1.74 -1.51
C ILE A 15 6.31 -2.31 -0.37
N TYR A 16 7.13 -1.47 0.26
CA TYR A 16 7.78 -1.80 1.53
C TYR A 16 7.33 -0.81 2.59
N GLY A 17 6.72 -1.32 3.66
CA GLY A 17 6.36 -0.49 4.79
C GLY A 17 5.60 -1.23 5.88
N THR A 18 5.25 -0.51 6.92
CA THR A 18 4.51 -1.03 8.06
C THR A 18 3.03 -1.16 7.72
N LEU A 19 2.45 -2.33 7.98
CA LEU A 19 1.01 -2.55 7.86
C LEU A 19 0.28 -1.78 8.97
N ASP A 20 -0.52 -0.79 8.59
CA ASP A 20 -1.28 0.09 9.50
C ASP A 20 -2.62 -0.53 9.90
N GLY A 21 -3.26 -1.25 8.97
CA GLY A 21 -4.54 -1.87 9.24
C GLY A 21 -4.99 -2.82 8.15
N VAL A 22 -6.00 -3.62 8.50
CA VAL A 22 -6.64 -4.60 7.64
C VAL A 22 -8.14 -4.33 7.63
N ASP A 23 -8.72 -4.28 6.45
CA ASP A 23 -10.17 -4.18 6.23
C ASP A 23 -10.61 -5.31 5.31
N PHE A 24 -11.89 -5.65 5.32
CA PHE A 24 -12.41 -6.72 4.48
C PHE A 24 -13.79 -6.37 3.93
N VAL A 25 -14.05 -6.86 2.72
CA VAL A 25 -15.29 -6.60 1.99
C VAL A 25 -15.85 -7.95 1.54
N PRO A 26 -17.05 -8.36 2.00
CA PRO A 26 -17.75 -9.53 1.49
C PRO A 26 -18.17 -9.32 0.04
N SER A 27 -18.39 -10.39 -0.72
CA SER A 27 -18.90 -10.27 -2.09
C SER A 27 -20.33 -9.72 -2.10
N GLY A 28 -20.73 -9.14 -3.22
CA GLY A 28 -22.08 -8.62 -3.36
C GLY A 28 -22.36 -8.04 -4.74
N VAL A 29 -23.53 -7.41 -4.85
CA VAL A 29 -23.98 -6.73 -6.08
C VAL A 29 -24.39 -5.30 -5.72
N ILE A 30 -23.85 -4.33 -6.44
CA ILE A 30 -24.24 -2.92 -6.30
C ILE A 30 -25.65 -2.77 -6.89
N ARG A 31 -26.61 -2.37 -6.04
CA ARG A 31 -28.04 -2.31 -6.41
C ARG A 31 -28.34 -1.32 -7.55
N GLU A 32 -27.54 -0.26 -7.67
CA GLU A 32 -27.77 0.82 -8.64
C GLU A 32 -27.42 0.44 -10.08
N ASN A 33 -26.37 -0.37 -10.28
CA ASN A 33 -25.85 -0.72 -11.61
C ASN A 33 -25.78 -2.24 -11.86
N ASN A 34 -26.28 -3.05 -10.93
CA ASN A 34 -26.25 -4.52 -10.95
C ASN A 34 -24.84 -5.12 -11.15
N GLN A 35 -23.79 -4.36 -10.79
CA GLN A 35 -22.43 -4.82 -10.94
C GLN A 35 -22.04 -5.69 -9.74
N ALA A 36 -21.65 -6.93 -10.02
CA ALA A 36 -21.10 -7.82 -9.01
C ALA A 36 -19.66 -7.40 -8.64
N TYR A 37 -19.32 -7.54 -7.36
CA TYR A 37 -17.96 -7.40 -6.87
C TYR A 37 -17.58 -8.59 -5.99
N SER A 38 -16.34 -9.03 -6.13
CA SER A 38 -15.80 -10.16 -5.37
C SER A 38 -15.42 -9.76 -3.95
N ALA A 39 -15.39 -10.75 -3.06
CA ALA A 39 -14.84 -10.59 -1.73
C ALA A 39 -13.36 -10.21 -1.79
N SER A 40 -12.91 -9.40 -0.83
CA SER A 40 -11.50 -9.00 -0.75
C SER A 40 -11.05 -8.59 0.65
N VAL A 41 -9.77 -8.79 0.92
CA VAL A 41 -9.06 -8.21 2.06
C VAL A 41 -8.22 -7.04 1.58
N LYS A 42 -8.24 -5.93 2.32
CA LYS A 42 -7.51 -4.69 2.03
C LYS A 42 -6.44 -4.47 3.08
N LEU A 43 -5.20 -4.37 2.64
CA LEU A 43 -4.05 -4.08 3.47
C LEU A 43 -3.69 -2.60 3.33
N LYS A 44 -3.75 -1.85 4.42
CA LYS A 44 -3.47 -0.42 4.44
C LYS A 44 -2.06 -0.16 4.96
N PHE A 45 -1.28 0.57 4.19
CA PHE A 45 0.07 1.00 4.52
C PHE A 45 0.13 2.51 4.62
N ILE A 46 0.82 3.06 5.63
CA ILE A 46 1.05 4.50 5.74
C ILE A 46 2.47 4.80 5.27
N MET A 47 2.58 5.47 4.12
CA MET A 47 3.83 5.96 3.57
C MET A 47 4.06 7.40 4.05
N LYS A 48 5.13 7.61 4.82
CA LYS A 48 5.53 8.94 5.27
C LYS A 48 6.59 9.51 4.33
N SER A 49 6.38 10.72 3.83
CA SER A 49 7.39 11.48 3.09
C SER A 49 7.60 12.84 3.76
N THR A 50 8.85 13.28 3.83
CA THR A 50 9.16 14.64 4.29
C THR A 50 9.11 15.58 3.09
N VAL A 51 8.20 16.54 3.12
CA VAL A 51 8.04 17.56 2.09
C VAL A 51 8.42 18.90 2.67
N VAL A 52 9.30 19.64 2.00
CA VAL A 52 9.60 21.03 2.38
C VAL A 52 8.49 21.93 1.83
N LYS A 53 7.78 22.63 2.72
CA LYS A 53 6.81 23.65 2.34
C LYS A 53 7.41 25.02 2.57
N GLU A 54 7.32 25.89 1.58
CA GLU A 54 7.65 27.29 1.76
C GLU A 54 6.42 28.04 2.30
N ILE A 55 6.56 28.65 3.47
CA ILE A 55 5.52 29.48 4.09
C ILE A 55 6.17 30.81 4.43
N ASN A 56 5.70 31.90 3.82
CA ASN A 56 6.22 33.25 4.03
C ASN A 56 7.76 33.36 3.87
N GLY A 57 8.32 32.75 2.83
CA GLY A 57 9.76 32.76 2.55
C GLY A 57 10.61 31.87 3.46
N THR A 58 10.00 31.12 4.38
CA THR A 58 10.68 30.16 5.25
C THR A 58 10.37 28.73 4.81
N GLN A 59 11.41 27.92 4.62
CA GLN A 59 11.29 26.50 4.29
C GLN A 59 11.05 25.68 5.55
N ILE A 60 9.88 25.04 5.65
CA ILE A 60 9.47 24.23 6.80
C ILE A 60 9.34 22.75 6.36
N PRO A 61 10.15 21.83 6.92
CA PRO A 61 9.98 20.40 6.66
C PRO A 61 8.68 19.91 7.31
N THR A 62 7.77 19.41 6.49
CA THR A 62 6.47 18.88 6.90
C THR A 62 6.40 17.40 6.58
N ILE A 63 6.02 16.57 7.54
CA ILE A 63 5.76 15.14 7.29
C ILE A 63 4.38 14.99 6.66
N ARG A 64 4.33 14.45 5.44
CA ARG A 64 3.10 14.01 4.78
C ARG A 64 2.96 12.51 4.98
N ALA A 65 1.77 12.05 5.34
CA ALA A 65 1.42 10.64 5.40
C ALA A 65 0.39 10.33 4.32
N ASN A 66 0.69 9.41 3.40
CA ASN A 66 -0.23 8.92 2.38
C ASN A 66 -0.58 7.46 2.66
N SER A 67 -1.87 7.13 2.67
CA SER A 67 -2.29 5.73 2.76
C SER A 67 -2.24 5.07 1.38
N GLN A 68 -1.54 3.96 1.27
CA GLN A 68 -1.62 3.07 0.11
C GLN A 68 -2.37 1.80 0.52
N ILE A 69 -3.26 1.32 -0.35
CA ILE A 69 -4.09 0.15 -0.07
C ILE A 69 -3.79 -0.91 -1.12
N ILE A 70 -3.41 -2.11 -0.67
CA ILE A 70 -3.29 -3.30 -1.51
C ILE A 70 -4.51 -4.19 -1.29
N LYS A 71 -5.20 -4.55 -2.38
CA LYS A 71 -6.37 -5.42 -2.35
C LYS A 71 -5.97 -6.85 -2.72
N ILE A 72 -6.38 -7.81 -1.90
CA ILE A 72 -6.24 -9.25 -2.15
C ILE A 72 -7.66 -9.80 -2.39
N GLU A 73 -7.94 -10.23 -3.62
CA GLU A 73 -9.21 -10.86 -3.96
C GLU A 73 -9.25 -12.28 -3.40
N CYS A 74 -10.40 -12.69 -2.85
CA CYS A 74 -10.60 -14.00 -2.24
C CYS A 74 -12.07 -14.42 -2.31
N LYS A 75 -12.39 -15.60 -1.80
CA LYS A 75 -13.78 -16.05 -1.58
C LYS A 75 -14.29 -15.61 -0.22
N ASP A 76 -15.61 -15.52 -0.06
CA ASP A 76 -16.24 -15.14 1.22
C ASP A 76 -15.87 -16.10 2.36
N GLU A 77 -15.80 -17.39 2.06
CA GLU A 77 -15.42 -18.43 3.02
C GLU A 77 -13.99 -18.24 3.58
N GLU A 78 -13.12 -17.60 2.81
CA GLU A 78 -11.72 -17.35 3.17
C GLU A 78 -11.54 -16.05 3.96
N LEU A 79 -12.54 -15.16 3.96
CA LEU A 79 -12.43 -13.83 4.57
C LEU A 79 -12.06 -13.88 6.06
N PRO A 80 -12.73 -14.68 6.93
CA PRO A 80 -12.39 -14.68 8.35
C PRO A 80 -10.94 -15.12 8.60
N ALA A 81 -10.49 -16.15 7.87
CA ALA A 81 -9.15 -16.69 8.01
C ALA A 81 -8.07 -15.71 7.50
N LEU A 82 -8.30 -15.09 6.34
CA LEU A 82 -7.37 -14.11 5.78
C LEU A 82 -7.35 -12.82 6.60
N ALA A 83 -8.51 -12.29 7.00
CA ALA A 83 -8.59 -11.10 7.84
C ALA A 83 -7.83 -11.30 9.15
N LEU A 84 -8.05 -12.43 9.84
CA LEU A 84 -7.31 -12.76 11.07
C LEU A 84 -5.80 -12.85 10.81
N LYS A 85 -5.39 -13.62 9.79
CA LYS A 85 -3.98 -13.81 9.42
C LYS A 85 -3.27 -12.47 9.19
N TYR A 86 -3.89 -11.55 8.46
CA TYR A 86 -3.26 -10.25 8.19
C TYR A 86 -3.38 -9.28 9.35
N ASN A 87 -4.42 -9.39 10.18
CA ASN A 87 -4.56 -8.59 11.39
C ASN A 87 -3.41 -8.88 12.38
N ASP A 88 -2.95 -10.13 12.47
CA ASP A 88 -1.76 -10.52 13.24
C ASP A 88 -0.43 -9.94 12.70
N LEU A 89 -0.46 -9.35 11.51
CA LEU A 89 0.67 -8.68 10.88
C LEU A 89 0.62 -7.15 11.03
N VAL A 90 -0.43 -6.59 11.64
CA VAL A 90 -0.53 -5.14 11.89
C VAL A 90 0.63 -4.69 12.78
N GLY A 91 1.24 -3.57 12.41
CA GLY A 91 2.44 -3.03 13.04
C GLY A 91 3.76 -3.68 12.62
N LYS A 92 3.73 -4.71 11.75
CA LYS A 92 4.94 -5.34 11.18
C LYS A 92 5.27 -4.73 9.82
N ASP A 93 6.56 -4.73 9.50
CA ASP A 93 7.05 -4.33 8.18
C ASP A 93 6.86 -5.47 7.18
N LEU A 94 6.20 -5.18 6.06
CA LEU A 94 5.93 -6.11 4.97
C LEU A 94 6.51 -5.58 3.67
N LEU A 95 7.10 -6.48 2.89
CA LEU A 95 7.42 -6.25 1.48
C LEU A 95 6.38 -7.00 0.65
N ILE A 96 5.64 -6.28 -0.19
CA ILE A 96 4.63 -6.85 -1.07
C ILE A 96 5.01 -6.58 -2.51
N ASN A 97 5.20 -7.65 -3.29
CA ASN A 97 5.20 -7.57 -4.75
C ASN A 97 3.75 -7.50 -5.23
N TYR A 98 3.39 -6.46 -5.98
CA TYR A 98 2.05 -6.28 -6.50
C TYR A 98 2.03 -6.21 -8.03
N GLY A 99 0.96 -6.71 -8.63
CA GLY A 99 0.73 -6.60 -10.06
C GLY A 99 0.23 -5.21 -10.42
N GLY A 100 1.05 -4.39 -11.06
CA GLY A 100 0.59 -3.25 -11.84
C GLY A 100 -0.02 -3.72 -13.16
N ARG A 101 -0.95 -2.96 -13.72
CA ARG A 101 -1.55 -3.23 -15.03
C ARG A 101 -0.91 -2.34 -16.09
N ASP A 102 -0.92 -2.81 -17.33
CA ASP A 102 -0.51 -1.98 -18.46
C ASP A 102 -1.37 -0.71 -18.53
N GLY A 103 -0.71 0.44 -18.62
CA GLY A 103 -1.35 1.76 -18.59
C GLY A 103 -1.46 2.40 -17.21
N ASP A 104 -1.11 1.70 -16.11
CA ASP A 104 -1.02 2.32 -14.80
C ASP A 104 0.05 3.42 -14.81
N THR A 105 -0.34 4.63 -14.39
CA THR A 105 0.59 5.77 -14.27
C THR A 105 0.76 6.13 -12.80
N PHE A 106 1.99 5.99 -12.31
CA PHE A 106 2.37 6.38 -10.95
C PHE A 106 3.06 7.74 -10.96
N LYS A 107 2.74 8.58 -9.96
CA LYS A 107 3.37 9.89 -9.81
C LYS A 107 4.46 9.82 -8.75
N LEU A 108 5.68 10.13 -9.15
CA LEU A 108 6.77 10.39 -8.21
C LEU A 108 6.66 11.83 -7.71
N GLN A 109 6.84 12.04 -6.40
CA GLN A 109 6.75 13.38 -5.80
C GLN A 109 8.03 14.18 -6.02
N ASN A 110 9.19 13.53 -6.03
CA ASN A 110 10.48 14.17 -6.13
C ASN A 110 11.45 13.28 -6.92
N GLU A 111 12.04 13.81 -7.98
CA GLU A 111 13.03 13.10 -8.81
C GLU A 111 14.25 12.63 -8.01
N LYS A 112 14.60 13.34 -6.93
CA LYS A 112 15.72 12.97 -6.04
C LYS A 112 15.53 11.61 -5.35
N ASP A 113 14.31 11.08 -5.34
CA ASP A 113 14.01 9.77 -4.79
C ASP A 113 14.40 8.63 -5.76
N ILE A 114 14.81 8.94 -7.00
CA ILE A 114 15.32 7.97 -7.97
C ILE A 114 16.78 7.64 -7.63
N ILE A 115 17.05 6.37 -7.35
CA ILE A 115 18.38 5.85 -7.06
C ILE A 115 18.84 5.01 -8.25
N ASN A 116 20.00 5.35 -8.82
CA ASN A 116 20.66 4.51 -9.82
C ASN A 116 21.47 3.41 -9.11
N ILE A 117 21.07 2.16 -9.31
CA ILE A 117 21.78 0.98 -8.79
C ILE A 117 22.67 0.47 -9.93
N LYS A 118 23.99 0.53 -9.74
CA LYS A 118 25.00 0.02 -10.68
C LYS A 118 25.32 -1.44 -10.40
#